data_AF-A0A1X7T8R0-F1
#
_entry.id   AF-A0A1X7T8R0-F1
#
_cell.length_a   1.000
_cell.length_b   1.000
_cell.length_c   1.000
_cell.angle_alpha   90.00
_cell.angle_beta   90.00
_cell.angle_gamma   90.00
#
_symmetry.space_group_name_H-M   'P 1'
#
loop_
_entity.id
_entity.type
_entity.pdbx_description
1 polymer ?
#
loop_
_entity_poly.entity_id
_entity_poly.type
_entity_poly.pdbx_seq_one_letter_code
_entity_poly.pdbx_strand_id
1 'polypeptide(L)'
;MNGINCDGEGGWTRVGYLNMTQSGATCPTGLTQFNFTNISHPLCGRVVNGLACASTTFSSNGLTYNKVCGQVRGYQLGIAYAIRFFRSIRRISGALIFHGSNIENLIWAYIGGESEDRTDTRACPCNTGYNGGLNVNATFIGSHYYCESGADPGQSASDVLYATDPLWDGQQCDGPESTCCPANSKMPWFYRSLDTQTTDDVRLAVCHGGSTLSSGNGILLDIIELYIK
;
A
#
# COMPACT_ATOMS: atom_id res chain seq x y z
N MET A 1 -13.04 -20.82 7.49
CA MET A 1 -13.83 -20.04 6.52
C MET A 1 -12.95 -18.90 6.05
N ASN A 2 -12.31 -19.06 4.90
CA ASN A 2 -11.37 -18.08 4.37
C ASN A 2 -12.16 -16.92 3.75
N GLY A 3 -11.79 -15.67 4.04
CA GLY A 3 -12.40 -14.48 3.42
C GLY A 3 -13.64 -13.88 4.08
N ILE A 4 -14.00 -14.27 5.31
CA ILE A 4 -15.15 -13.66 6.02
C ILE A 4 -15.03 -12.14 6.18
N ASN A 5 -13.79 -11.62 6.23
CA ASN A 5 -13.50 -10.20 6.33
C ASN A 5 -13.75 -9.40 5.02
N CYS A 6 -14.10 -10.08 3.93
CA CYS A 6 -14.30 -9.45 2.62
C CYS A 6 -15.72 -8.89 2.47
N ASP A 7 -16.68 -9.78 2.25
CA ASP A 7 -18.11 -9.48 2.04
C ASP A 7 -19.01 -10.15 3.10
N GLY A 8 -18.43 -10.79 4.13
CA GLY A 8 -19.17 -11.58 5.10
C GLY A 8 -19.63 -12.95 4.57
N GLU A 9 -19.36 -13.25 3.30
CA GLU A 9 -19.71 -14.51 2.66
C GLU A 9 -18.50 -15.45 2.56
N GLY A 10 -18.76 -16.74 2.34
CA GLY A 10 -17.74 -17.70 1.96
C GLY A 10 -17.38 -17.65 0.48
N GLY A 11 -16.56 -18.60 0.04
CA GLY A 11 -16.23 -18.81 -1.39
C GLY A 11 -14.96 -18.09 -1.87
N TRP A 12 -14.23 -17.43 -0.97
CA TRP A 12 -12.98 -16.75 -1.30
C TRP A 12 -11.80 -17.72 -1.36
N THR A 13 -11.00 -17.61 -2.42
CA THR A 13 -9.75 -18.36 -2.59
C THR A 13 -8.57 -17.44 -2.27
N ARG A 14 -7.72 -17.83 -1.32
CA ARG A 14 -6.50 -17.08 -1.00
C ARG A 14 -5.47 -17.29 -2.09
N VAL A 15 -4.98 -16.20 -2.68
CA VAL A 15 -3.94 -16.21 -3.72
C VAL A 15 -2.62 -15.61 -3.24
N GLY A 16 -2.66 -14.69 -2.28
CA GLY A 16 -1.46 -14.06 -1.71
C GLY A 16 -1.46 -14.13 -0.19
N TYR A 17 -0.30 -14.47 0.38
CA TYR A 17 -0.08 -14.48 1.82
C TYR A 17 1.35 -14.10 2.16
N LEU A 18 1.51 -13.08 3.00
CA LEU A 18 2.73 -12.70 3.68
C LEU A 18 2.36 -12.35 5.11
N ASN A 19 3.08 -12.92 6.07
CA ASN A 19 3.02 -12.49 7.45
C ASN A 19 4.40 -12.58 8.07
N MET A 20 5.15 -11.48 8.02
CA MET A 20 6.53 -11.44 8.52
C MET A 20 6.64 -11.52 10.04
N THR A 21 5.53 -11.38 10.78
CA THR A 21 5.51 -11.60 12.24
C THR A 21 5.63 -13.09 12.61
N GLN A 22 5.42 -13.99 11.64
CA GLN A 22 5.55 -15.44 11.85
C GLN A 22 7.01 -15.89 11.78
N SER A 23 7.37 -16.84 12.66
CA SER A 23 8.71 -17.41 12.67
C SER A 23 9.04 -18.11 11.34
N GLY A 24 10.20 -17.80 10.77
CA GLY A 24 10.66 -18.38 9.51
C GLY A 24 10.04 -17.77 8.25
N ALA A 25 9.19 -16.74 8.37
CA ALA A 25 8.67 -16.02 7.21
C ALA A 25 9.80 -15.33 6.43
N THR A 26 9.71 -15.38 5.10
CA THR A 26 10.66 -14.75 4.18
C THR A 26 9.93 -13.87 3.19
N CYS A 27 10.58 -12.79 2.74
CA CYS A 27 10.00 -11.93 1.73
C CYS A 27 9.70 -12.68 0.42
N PRO A 28 8.58 -12.37 -0.25
CA PRO A 28 8.23 -13.00 -1.51
C PRO A 28 9.22 -12.58 -2.60
N THR A 29 9.35 -13.41 -3.64
CA THR A 29 10.24 -13.16 -4.76
C THR A 29 10.03 -11.77 -5.36
N GLY A 30 11.12 -11.04 -5.55
CA GLY A 30 11.11 -9.67 -6.06
C GLY A 30 11.12 -8.60 -4.98
N LEU A 31 10.78 -8.94 -3.73
CA LEU A 31 10.96 -8.06 -2.56
C LEU A 31 12.22 -8.43 -1.77
N THR A 32 12.83 -7.43 -1.14
CA THR A 32 14.04 -7.56 -0.33
C THR A 32 13.69 -7.47 1.15
N GLN A 33 14.33 -8.31 1.94
CA GLN A 33 14.19 -8.31 3.39
C GLN A 33 15.07 -7.26 4.04
N PHE A 34 14.51 -6.52 4.99
CA PHE A 34 15.18 -5.53 5.81
C PHE A 34 14.96 -5.85 7.29
N ASN A 35 15.98 -5.62 8.11
CA ASN A 35 15.90 -5.79 9.56
C ASN A 35 16.17 -4.43 10.21
N PHE A 36 15.40 -4.12 11.25
CA PHE A 36 15.56 -2.89 12.03
C PHE A 36 15.63 -3.24 13.51
N THR A 37 16.24 -2.37 14.30
CA THR A 37 16.42 -2.59 15.74
C THR A 37 15.20 -2.19 16.56
N ASN A 38 14.26 -1.42 15.99
CA ASN A 38 13.06 -0.90 16.65
C ASN A 38 11.77 -1.66 16.28
N ILE A 39 11.89 -2.82 15.63
CA ILE A 39 10.77 -3.73 15.33
C ILE A 39 11.25 -5.18 15.48
N SER A 40 10.37 -6.08 15.95
CA SER A 40 10.75 -7.45 16.31
C SER A 40 10.89 -8.43 15.14
N HIS A 41 10.46 -8.03 13.94
CA HIS A 41 10.37 -8.89 12.77
C HIS A 41 10.94 -8.21 11.52
N PRO A 42 11.34 -8.97 10.50
CA PRO A 42 11.82 -8.38 9.25
C PRO A 42 10.68 -7.72 8.48
N LEU A 43 11.03 -6.78 7.61
CA LEU A 43 10.10 -6.15 6.69
C LEU A 43 10.51 -6.39 5.24
N CYS A 44 9.56 -6.31 4.32
CA CYS A 44 9.74 -6.56 2.90
C CYS A 44 9.54 -5.31 2.07
N GLY A 45 10.49 -4.98 1.21
CA GLY A 45 10.38 -3.81 0.36
C GLY A 45 11.25 -3.85 -0.87
N ARG A 46 11.47 -2.67 -1.43
CA ARG A 46 12.27 -2.46 -2.63
C ARG A 46 13.75 -2.33 -2.30
N VAL A 47 14.64 -2.77 -3.20
CA VAL A 47 16.09 -2.53 -3.08
C VAL A 47 16.40 -1.03 -3.13
N VAL A 48 17.24 -0.56 -2.21
CA VAL A 48 17.62 0.86 -1.97
C VAL A 48 18.35 1.52 -3.15
N ASN A 49 18.64 0.82 -4.24
CA ASN A 49 19.21 1.38 -5.48
C ASN A 49 18.56 0.79 -6.77
N GLY A 50 17.39 0.17 -6.63
CA GLY A 50 16.68 -0.46 -7.73
C GLY A 50 15.78 0.50 -8.51
N LEU A 51 14.95 -0.05 -9.41
CA LEU A 51 13.88 0.66 -10.12
C LEU A 51 12.96 1.42 -9.14
N ALA A 52 12.08 2.29 -9.67
CA ALA A 52 11.12 3.05 -8.85
C ALA A 52 10.16 2.15 -8.04
N CYS A 53 9.94 0.91 -8.49
CA CYS A 53 9.14 -0.09 -7.81
C CYS A 53 9.83 -1.46 -7.82
N ALA A 54 9.52 -2.29 -6.82
CA ALA A 54 9.75 -3.73 -6.82
C ALA A 54 8.39 -4.44 -6.80
N SER A 55 8.27 -5.63 -7.38
CA SER A 55 6.99 -6.33 -7.42
C SER A 55 7.12 -7.83 -7.18
N THR A 56 6.06 -8.39 -6.61
CA THR A 56 5.81 -9.83 -6.54
C THR A 56 4.50 -10.15 -7.25
N THR A 57 4.38 -11.38 -7.73
CA THR A 57 3.17 -11.88 -8.41
C THR A 57 2.63 -13.09 -7.65
N PHE A 58 1.32 -13.11 -7.47
CA PHE A 58 0.56 -14.17 -6.82
C PHE A 58 -0.32 -14.85 -7.85
N SER A 59 -0.12 -16.15 -8.06
CA SER A 59 -0.85 -16.82 -9.13
C SER A 59 -2.34 -16.96 -8.80
N SER A 60 -3.20 -16.70 -9.78
CA SER A 60 -4.63 -17.03 -9.73
C SER A 60 -4.87 -18.53 -9.90
N ASN A 61 -3.84 -19.29 -10.30
CA ASN A 61 -3.93 -20.69 -10.75
C ASN A 61 -4.94 -20.90 -11.90
N GLY A 62 -5.13 -19.87 -12.74
CA GLY A 62 -6.08 -19.91 -13.86
C GLY A 62 -7.55 -19.87 -13.44
N LEU A 63 -7.84 -19.57 -12.16
CA LEU A 63 -9.21 -19.38 -11.69
C LEU A 63 -9.78 -18.09 -12.28
N THR A 64 -11.00 -18.19 -12.82
CA THR A 64 -11.75 -17.02 -13.25
C THR A 64 -12.34 -16.29 -12.04
N TYR A 65 -12.10 -14.99 -11.93
CA TYR A 65 -12.61 -14.16 -10.84
C TYR A 65 -13.03 -12.78 -11.36
N ASN A 66 -13.90 -12.11 -10.61
CA ASN A 66 -14.18 -10.68 -10.80
C ASN A 66 -14.30 -9.93 -9.48
N LYS A 67 -14.07 -10.58 -8.34
CA LYS A 67 -14.03 -9.95 -7.03
C LYS A 67 -12.66 -10.17 -6.42
N VAL A 68 -12.12 -9.11 -5.84
CA VAL A 68 -10.84 -9.15 -5.13
C VAL A 68 -11.02 -8.49 -3.77
N CYS A 69 -10.39 -9.07 -2.77
CA CYS A 69 -10.40 -8.58 -1.42
C CYS A 69 -9.04 -8.82 -0.78
N GLY A 70 -8.66 -7.99 0.18
CA GLY A 70 -7.45 -8.23 0.92
C GLY A 70 -7.08 -7.11 1.87
N GLN A 71 -5.94 -7.29 2.51
CA GLN A 71 -5.30 -6.31 3.38
C GLN A 71 -3.80 -6.26 3.09
N VAL A 72 -3.23 -5.08 3.27
CA VAL A 72 -1.78 -4.86 3.27
C VAL A 72 -1.48 -3.98 4.47
N ARG A 73 -0.49 -4.36 5.27
CA ARG A 73 0.08 -3.50 6.31
C ARG A 73 1.51 -3.16 5.95
N GLY A 74 1.85 -1.90 6.15
CA GLY A 74 3.18 -1.41 5.89
C GLY A 74 3.70 -0.49 6.97
N TYR A 75 4.90 0.02 6.74
CA TYR A 75 5.58 0.99 7.58
C TYR A 75 6.28 1.99 6.69
N GLN A 76 6.32 3.23 7.16
CA GLN A 76 7.08 4.29 6.54
C GLN A 76 8.54 4.19 6.98
N LEU A 77 9.46 4.20 6.00
CA LEU A 77 10.89 4.40 6.22
C LEU A 77 11.23 5.79 5.66
N GLY A 78 11.68 6.69 6.53
CA GLY A 78 11.93 8.10 6.25
C GLY A 78 10.83 8.78 5.43
N ILE A 79 11.12 9.24 4.21
CA ILE A 79 10.14 10.03 3.43
C ILE A 79 9.31 9.18 2.48
N ALA A 80 7.99 9.17 2.69
CA ALA A 80 7.02 8.82 1.66
C ALA A 80 6.39 10.10 1.09
N TYR A 81 6.08 10.10 -0.20
CA TYR A 81 5.68 11.30 -0.96
C TYR A 81 4.24 11.23 -1.48
N ALA A 82 3.38 10.40 -0.90
CA ALA A 82 2.04 10.12 -1.41
C ALA A 82 2.03 9.91 -2.94
N ILE A 83 1.33 10.79 -3.67
CA ILE A 83 1.29 10.83 -5.14
C ILE A 83 1.94 12.13 -5.62
N ARG A 84 3.08 12.04 -6.32
CA ARG A 84 3.74 13.21 -6.94
C ARG A 84 3.75 13.14 -8.46
N PHE A 85 3.63 14.32 -9.07
CA PHE A 85 3.96 14.52 -10.47
C PHE A 85 5.41 15.00 -10.60
N PHE A 86 6.22 14.26 -11.33
CA PHE A 86 7.57 14.67 -11.68
C PHE A 86 7.76 14.53 -13.19
N ARG A 87 7.96 15.65 -13.89
CA ARG A 87 8.15 15.68 -15.36
C ARG A 87 7.07 14.89 -16.12
N SER A 88 5.81 15.13 -15.77
CA SER A 88 4.63 14.46 -16.34
C SER A 88 4.50 12.96 -16.01
N ILE A 89 5.40 12.40 -15.20
CA ILE A 89 5.31 11.03 -14.70
C ILE A 89 4.74 11.07 -13.29
N ARG A 90 3.74 10.23 -13.04
CA ARG A 90 3.19 10.02 -11.72
C ARG A 90 4.04 9.03 -10.95
N ARG A 91 4.46 9.39 -9.74
CA ARG A 91 5.17 8.52 -8.81
C ARG A 91 4.36 8.37 -7.55
N ILE A 92 4.30 7.16 -7.03
CA ILE A 92 3.50 6.81 -5.85
C ILE A 92 4.43 6.18 -4.83
N SER A 93 4.35 6.60 -3.57
CA SER A 93 4.97 5.91 -2.44
C SER A 93 3.91 4.99 -1.85
N GLY A 94 4.05 3.68 -2.01
CA GLY A 94 2.93 2.80 -1.69
C GLY A 94 3.06 1.37 -2.17
N ALA A 95 2.08 0.55 -1.79
CA ALA A 95 1.82 -0.76 -2.36
C ALA A 95 0.64 -0.70 -3.32
N LEU A 96 0.84 -1.11 -4.56
CA LEU A 96 -0.15 -1.08 -5.63
C LEU A 96 -0.49 -2.51 -6.05
N ILE A 97 -1.77 -2.84 -6.07
CA ILE A 97 -2.28 -4.17 -6.43
C ILE A 97 -2.93 -4.07 -7.81
N PHE A 98 -2.56 -4.96 -8.73
CA PHE A 98 -3.08 -5.04 -10.09
C PHE A 98 -3.53 -6.46 -10.41
N HIS A 99 -4.44 -6.62 -11.36
CA HIS A 99 -4.55 -7.87 -12.10
C HIS A 99 -3.76 -7.79 -13.41
N GLY A 100 -2.88 -8.74 -13.65
CA GLY A 100 -2.00 -8.74 -14.81
C GLY A 100 -0.95 -7.62 -14.76
N SER A 101 -0.46 -7.23 -15.93
CA SER A 101 0.68 -6.31 -16.07
C SER A 101 0.29 -4.87 -16.44
N ASN A 102 -0.94 -4.62 -16.91
CA ASN A 102 -1.38 -3.28 -17.29
C ASN A 102 -1.65 -2.42 -16.04
N ILE A 103 -1.23 -1.15 -16.08
CA ILE A 103 -1.47 -0.18 -14.99
C ILE A 103 -2.96 0.20 -14.88
N GLU A 104 -3.72 0.11 -15.97
CA GLU A 104 -5.16 0.36 -16.00
C GLU A 104 -5.95 -0.69 -15.20
N ASN A 105 -5.35 -1.86 -14.99
CA ASN A 105 -5.91 -2.98 -14.22
C ASN A 105 -5.63 -2.87 -12.71
N LEU A 106 -5.43 -1.65 -12.20
CA LEU A 106 -5.28 -1.43 -10.76
C LEU A 106 -6.51 -1.99 -10.05
N ILE A 107 -6.31 -2.71 -8.95
CA ILE A 107 -7.32 -3.22 -8.02
C ILE A 107 -7.39 -2.31 -6.79
N TRP A 108 -6.27 -2.01 -6.15
CA TRP A 108 -6.25 -1.16 -4.96
C TRP A 108 -4.88 -0.50 -4.79
N ALA A 109 -4.85 0.69 -4.21
CA ALA A 109 -3.63 1.40 -3.88
C ALA A 109 -3.56 1.68 -2.38
N TYR A 110 -2.43 1.33 -1.76
CA TYR A 110 -2.07 1.68 -0.39
C TYR A 110 -0.97 2.73 -0.47
N ILE A 111 -1.25 3.95 -0.03
CA ILE A 111 -0.42 5.13 -0.30
C ILE A 111 0.14 5.67 1.02
N GLY A 112 1.44 5.95 1.05
CA GLY A 112 2.11 6.55 2.20
C GLY A 112 2.33 8.05 2.01
N GLY A 113 1.79 8.89 2.89
CA GLY A 113 2.06 10.33 2.94
C GLY A 113 3.38 10.66 3.66
N GLU A 114 3.77 11.94 3.66
CA GLU A 114 5.02 12.38 4.29
C GLU A 114 4.92 12.44 5.83
N SER A 115 3.85 13.03 6.35
CA SER A 115 3.53 13.12 7.78
C SER A 115 2.04 13.41 7.97
N GLU A 116 1.52 13.09 9.15
CA GLU A 116 0.10 13.17 9.49
C GLU A 116 -0.51 14.58 9.33
N ASP A 117 0.29 15.62 9.55
CA ASP A 117 -0.16 17.01 9.55
C ASP A 117 -0.09 17.70 8.17
N ARG A 118 0.40 16.99 7.14
CA ARG A 118 0.58 17.56 5.81
C ARG A 118 -0.74 17.71 5.07
N THR A 119 -0.84 18.78 4.30
CA THR A 119 -1.96 19.03 3.37
C THR A 119 -1.51 19.38 1.95
N ASP A 120 -0.20 19.47 1.70
CA ASP A 120 0.36 19.83 0.40
C ASP A 120 0.51 18.62 -0.56
N THR A 121 1.23 18.80 -1.66
CA THR A 121 1.50 17.74 -2.68
C THR A 121 2.14 16.44 -2.17
N ARG A 122 2.60 16.40 -0.92
CA ARG A 122 3.21 15.22 -0.27
C ARG A 122 2.29 14.56 0.75
N ALA A 123 1.16 15.19 1.03
CA ALA A 123 0.14 14.68 1.92
C ALA A 123 -0.71 13.59 1.26
N CYS A 124 -1.43 12.86 2.11
CA CYS A 124 -2.49 11.98 1.64
C CYS A 124 -3.61 12.79 0.96
N PRO A 125 -4.09 12.39 -0.24
CA PRO A 125 -5.08 13.17 -0.98
C PRO A 125 -6.46 13.26 -0.31
N CYS A 126 -6.74 12.35 0.62
CA CYS A 126 -7.95 12.36 1.43
C CYS A 126 -7.82 13.25 2.66
N ASN A 127 -6.67 13.86 2.94
CA ASN A 127 -6.48 14.68 4.14
C ASN A 127 -7.44 15.87 4.14
N THR A 128 -7.97 16.17 5.32
CA THR A 128 -8.80 17.37 5.52
C THR A 128 -7.97 18.61 5.21
N GLY A 129 -8.46 19.44 4.28
CA GLY A 129 -7.75 20.65 3.84
C GLY A 129 -6.66 20.41 2.79
N TYR A 130 -6.61 19.22 2.16
CA TYR A 130 -5.69 18.93 1.07
C TYR A 130 -5.70 20.02 -0.02
N ASN A 131 -4.53 20.62 -0.26
CA ASN A 131 -4.31 21.71 -1.21
C ASN A 131 -3.21 21.38 -2.24
N GLY A 132 -2.77 20.12 -2.32
CA GLY A 132 -1.77 19.65 -3.28
C GLY A 132 -2.22 19.60 -4.75
N GLY A 133 -3.44 20.05 -5.07
CA GLY A 133 -3.94 20.22 -6.44
C GLY A 133 -4.19 18.92 -7.24
N LEU A 134 -3.96 17.75 -6.63
CA LEU A 134 -4.28 16.45 -7.24
C LEU A 134 -5.77 16.15 -7.10
N ASN A 135 -6.43 15.92 -8.22
CA ASN A 135 -7.75 15.28 -8.25
C ASN A 135 -7.57 13.77 -8.48
N VAL A 136 -7.61 12.94 -7.43
CA VAL A 136 -7.39 11.47 -7.53
C VAL A 136 -8.50 10.79 -8.36
N ASN A 137 -9.72 11.33 -8.33
CA ASN A 137 -10.84 10.80 -9.11
C ASN A 137 -10.62 10.92 -10.63
N ALA A 138 -9.80 11.86 -11.08
CA ALA A 138 -9.44 12.04 -12.50
C ALA A 138 -8.29 11.11 -12.96
N THR A 139 -8.10 9.97 -12.27
CA THR A 139 -6.90 9.15 -12.41
C THR A 139 -7.24 7.67 -12.29
N PHE A 140 -6.36 6.77 -12.75
CA PHE A 140 -6.59 5.32 -12.70
C PHE A 140 -6.77 4.76 -11.27
N ILE A 141 -6.40 5.54 -10.24
CA ILE A 141 -6.62 5.17 -8.83
C ILE A 141 -8.09 5.37 -8.43
N GLY A 142 -8.72 6.45 -8.90
CA GLY A 142 -10.10 6.78 -8.55
C GLY A 142 -10.33 6.81 -7.03
N SER A 143 -11.37 6.13 -6.58
CA SER A 143 -11.70 5.94 -5.16
C SER A 143 -11.13 4.64 -4.57
N HIS A 144 -10.26 3.92 -5.29
CA HIS A 144 -9.76 2.60 -4.91
C HIS A 144 -8.42 2.68 -4.19
N TYR A 145 -8.38 3.44 -3.08
CA TYR A 145 -7.17 3.60 -2.31
C TYR A 145 -7.41 3.78 -0.82
N TYR A 146 -6.37 3.46 -0.07
CA TYR A 146 -6.13 3.89 1.30
C TYR A 146 -4.88 4.76 1.33
N CYS A 147 -4.85 5.74 2.22
CA CYS A 147 -3.71 6.60 2.40
C CYS A 147 -3.51 6.90 3.88
N GLU A 148 -2.27 6.87 4.34
CA GLU A 148 -1.88 7.13 5.73
C GLU A 148 -0.41 7.54 5.76
N SER A 149 0.03 8.23 6.80
CA SER A 149 1.42 8.57 7.07
C SER A 149 1.81 8.04 8.43
N GLY A 150 3.06 7.58 8.59
CA GLY A 150 3.54 7.03 9.87
C GLY A 150 4.34 8.03 10.72
N ALA A 151 4.58 9.23 10.17
CA ALA A 151 5.39 10.24 10.81
C ALA A 151 4.50 11.27 11.52
N ASP A 152 4.69 11.41 12.84
CA ASP A 152 3.92 12.32 13.68
C ASP A 152 4.09 13.79 13.24
N PRO A 153 3.14 14.68 13.59
CA PRO A 153 3.21 16.10 13.29
C PRO A 153 4.54 16.74 13.71
N GLY A 154 5.16 17.47 12.78
CA GLY A 154 6.43 18.17 13.02
C GLY A 154 7.68 17.29 13.12
N GLN A 155 7.58 15.96 12.96
CA GLN A 155 8.76 15.12 12.85
C GLN A 155 9.52 15.45 11.57
N SER A 156 10.82 15.69 11.71
CA SER A 156 11.69 15.91 10.56
C SER A 156 11.92 14.59 9.84
N ALA A 157 11.83 14.64 8.52
CA ALA A 157 12.24 13.56 7.64
C ALA A 157 13.66 13.06 7.99
N SER A 158 13.73 11.92 8.67
CA SER A 158 14.98 11.24 9.01
C SER A 158 14.93 9.82 8.43
N ASP A 159 16.08 9.21 8.12
CA ASP A 159 16.14 7.85 7.56
C ASP A 159 15.86 6.78 8.66
N VAL A 160 14.76 6.93 9.37
CA VAL A 160 14.28 6.04 10.46
C VAL A 160 13.02 5.29 10.04
N LEU A 161 12.82 4.12 10.63
CA LEU A 161 11.58 3.36 10.51
C LEU A 161 10.58 3.89 11.55
N TYR A 162 9.42 4.37 11.10
CA TYR A 162 8.31 4.72 11.98
C TYR A 162 7.53 3.45 12.33
N ALA A 163 8.04 2.69 13.31
CA ALA A 163 7.53 1.35 13.66
C ALA A 163 6.33 1.39 14.61
N THR A 164 6.08 2.52 15.27
CA THR A 164 4.98 2.71 16.24
C THR A 164 3.66 3.07 15.58
N ASP A 165 3.69 3.41 14.30
CA ASP A 165 2.52 3.81 13.53
C ASP A 165 2.45 3.01 12.21
N PRO A 166 1.89 1.79 12.26
CA PRO A 166 1.79 0.92 11.09
C PRO A 166 0.78 1.47 10.08
N LEU A 167 1.22 1.64 8.84
CA LEU A 167 0.37 2.13 7.76
C LEU A 167 -0.72 1.13 7.38
N TRP A 168 -1.92 1.68 7.18
CA TRP A 168 -3.12 1.07 6.63
C TRP A 168 -3.72 -0.02 7.49
N ASP A 169 -3.47 0.02 8.79
CA ASP A 169 -4.06 -0.89 9.76
C ASP A 169 -5.43 -0.41 10.28
N GLY A 170 -5.84 0.80 9.88
CA GLY A 170 -7.11 1.42 10.24
C GLY A 170 -7.11 2.08 11.62
N GLN A 171 -5.95 2.28 12.23
CA GLN A 171 -5.76 2.94 13.51
C GLN A 171 -4.91 4.19 13.32
N GLN A 172 -4.81 5.03 14.35
CA GLN A 172 -3.87 6.15 14.43
C GLN A 172 -3.96 7.23 13.33
N CYS A 173 -4.97 7.18 12.47
CA CYS A 173 -5.25 8.23 11.50
C CYS A 173 -5.95 9.43 12.17
N ASP A 174 -5.19 10.24 12.89
CA ASP A 174 -5.68 11.42 13.58
C ASP A 174 -5.52 12.71 12.73
N GLY A 175 -6.07 13.82 13.23
CA GLY A 175 -5.88 15.14 12.63
C GLY A 175 -6.34 15.20 11.16
N PRO A 176 -5.51 15.74 10.24
CA PRO A 176 -5.83 15.81 8.82
C PRO A 176 -6.11 14.45 8.17
N GLU A 177 -5.52 13.35 8.64
CA GLU A 177 -5.69 12.01 8.03
C GLU A 177 -6.97 11.30 8.48
N SER A 178 -7.71 11.84 9.45
CA SER A 178 -8.96 11.23 9.95
C SER A 178 -10.00 10.90 8.88
N THR A 179 -10.02 11.65 7.77
CA THR A 179 -10.88 11.39 6.61
C THR A 179 -10.38 10.27 5.71
N CYS A 180 -9.12 9.87 5.83
CA CYS A 180 -8.51 8.76 5.11
C CYS A 180 -8.82 7.39 5.74
N CYS A 181 -9.05 7.35 7.05
CA CYS A 181 -9.42 6.14 7.79
C CYS A 181 -10.75 6.33 8.53
N PRO A 182 -11.87 6.53 7.80
CA PRO A 182 -13.12 6.82 8.46
C PRO A 182 -13.60 5.60 9.25
N ALA A 183 -14.26 5.84 10.40
CA ALA A 183 -14.74 4.80 11.33
C ALA A 183 -15.69 3.76 10.70
N ASN A 184 -16.30 4.07 9.56
CA ASN A 184 -17.15 3.17 8.79
C ASN A 184 -16.43 2.47 7.62
N SER A 185 -15.11 2.65 7.50
CA SER A 185 -14.33 1.95 6.48
C SER A 185 -14.21 0.47 6.81
N LYS A 186 -13.91 -0.33 5.79
CA LYS A 186 -13.54 -1.74 5.96
C LYS A 186 -12.05 -1.92 6.31
N MET A 187 -11.30 -0.84 6.53
CA MET A 187 -9.86 -0.93 6.85
C MET A 187 -9.63 -1.91 8.02
N PRO A 188 -8.56 -2.74 7.93
CA PRO A 188 -7.52 -2.76 6.91
C PRO A 188 -7.90 -3.46 5.59
N TRP A 189 -9.13 -3.96 5.47
CA TRP A 189 -9.58 -4.75 4.34
C TRP A 189 -10.23 -3.92 3.24
N PHE A 190 -9.77 -4.08 1.99
CA PHE A 190 -10.53 -3.62 0.83
C PHE A 190 -11.39 -4.73 0.25
N TYR A 191 -12.44 -4.32 -0.46
CA TYR A 191 -13.21 -5.17 -1.37
C TYR A 191 -13.39 -4.41 -2.67
N ARG A 192 -13.14 -5.09 -3.79
CA ARG A 192 -13.37 -4.54 -5.13
C ARG A 192 -14.01 -5.56 -6.05
N SER A 193 -15.08 -5.13 -6.71
CA SER A 193 -15.62 -5.81 -7.89
C SER A 193 -14.97 -5.20 -9.13
N LEU A 194 -14.52 -6.04 -10.04
CA LEU A 194 -14.03 -5.69 -11.37
C LEU A 194 -15.20 -5.69 -12.35
N ASP A 195 -15.11 -4.86 -13.39
CA ASP A 195 -16.16 -4.75 -14.41
C ASP A 195 -16.22 -5.98 -15.32
N THR A 196 -15.11 -6.71 -15.42
CA THR A 196 -14.97 -7.91 -16.25
C THR A 196 -14.39 -9.07 -15.45
N GLN A 197 -14.69 -10.29 -15.88
CA GLN A 197 -14.01 -11.48 -15.38
C GLN A 197 -12.60 -11.56 -15.97
N THR A 198 -11.65 -12.03 -15.17
CA THR A 198 -10.28 -12.28 -15.60
C THR A 198 -9.74 -13.56 -14.98
N THR A 199 -8.63 -14.06 -15.55
CA THR A 199 -7.82 -15.15 -15.01
C THR A 199 -6.39 -14.67 -14.70
N ASP A 200 -6.13 -13.37 -14.84
CA ASP A 200 -4.81 -12.79 -14.63
C ASP A 200 -4.27 -13.09 -13.23
N ASP A 201 -2.95 -13.22 -13.11
CA ASP A 201 -2.32 -13.25 -11.80
C ASP A 201 -2.44 -11.89 -11.09
N VAL A 202 -2.45 -11.91 -9.76
CA VAL A 202 -2.49 -10.69 -8.95
C VAL A 202 -1.06 -10.22 -8.68
N ARG A 203 -0.72 -9.02 -9.14
CA ARG A 203 0.60 -8.42 -8.95
C ARG A 203 0.56 -7.34 -7.87
N LEU A 204 1.48 -7.41 -6.92
CA LEU A 204 1.70 -6.37 -5.91
C LEU A 204 3.03 -5.67 -6.19
N ALA A 205 3.01 -4.35 -6.32
CA ALA A 205 4.18 -3.51 -6.55
C ALA A 205 4.39 -2.52 -5.39
N VAL A 206 5.56 -2.55 -4.76
CA VAL A 206 5.99 -1.59 -3.74
C VAL A 206 6.83 -0.51 -4.42
N CYS A 207 6.36 0.72 -4.38
CA CYS A 207 6.91 1.87 -5.11
C CYS A 207 7.38 2.97 -4.17
N HIS A 208 8.35 3.76 -4.64
CA HIS A 208 8.79 4.98 -3.98
C HIS A 208 8.57 6.21 -4.87
N GLY A 209 7.96 7.25 -4.29
CA GLY A 209 7.53 8.46 -4.99
C GLY A 209 8.62 9.52 -5.24
N GLY A 210 9.79 9.39 -4.61
CA GLY A 210 10.85 10.40 -4.64
C GLY A 210 11.69 10.42 -5.91
N SER A 211 12.41 11.53 -6.13
CA SER A 211 13.33 11.72 -7.26
C SER A 211 14.70 11.07 -7.04
N THR A 212 15.11 10.92 -5.79
CA THR A 212 16.36 10.28 -5.38
C THR A 212 16.08 8.82 -5.05
N LEU A 213 16.57 7.91 -5.88
CA LEU A 213 16.55 6.48 -5.57
C LEU A 213 17.50 6.13 -4.41
N SER A 214 18.35 7.08 -3.98
CA SER A 214 19.55 6.90 -3.14
C SER A 214 19.33 7.00 -1.63
N SER A 215 18.12 6.81 -1.14
CA SER A 215 17.84 6.78 0.29
C SER A 215 16.91 5.61 0.55
N GLY A 216 17.08 4.89 1.65
CA GLY A 216 16.25 3.74 2.04
C GLY A 216 14.76 4.06 2.19
N ASN A 217 14.38 5.31 1.94
CA ASN A 217 13.06 5.87 2.09
C ASN A 217 11.98 5.18 1.25
N GLY A 218 10.78 5.13 1.81
CA GLY A 218 9.58 4.61 1.17
C GLY A 218 8.79 3.69 2.09
N ILE A 219 8.31 2.60 1.52
CA ILE A 219 7.34 1.70 2.13
C ILE A 219 7.97 0.32 2.29
N LEU A 220 7.76 -0.25 3.46
CA LEU A 220 8.09 -1.62 3.81
C LEU A 220 6.83 -2.35 4.29
N LEU A 221 6.69 -3.63 3.95
CA LEU A 221 5.49 -4.43 4.20
C LEU A 221 5.78 -5.58 5.17
N ASP A 222 4.81 -5.93 6.00
CA ASP A 222 4.88 -7.15 6.83
C ASP A 222 3.68 -8.07 6.66
N ILE A 223 2.49 -7.52 6.37
CA ILE A 223 1.27 -8.28 6.08
C ILE A 223 0.84 -8.05 4.63
N ILE A 224 0.58 -9.15 3.92
CA ILE A 224 -0.17 -9.16 2.65
C ILE A 224 -1.15 -10.32 2.73
N GLU A 225 -2.42 -10.04 2.50
CA GLU A 225 -3.43 -11.10 2.40
C GLU A 225 -4.35 -10.78 1.23
N LEU A 226 -4.43 -11.67 0.25
CA LEU A 226 -5.17 -11.43 -0.99
C LEU A 226 -6.05 -12.62 -1.35
N TYR A 227 -7.30 -12.31 -1.71
CA TYR A 227 -8.35 -13.24 -2.04
C TYR A 227 -9.03 -12.89 -3.35
N ILE A 228 -9.43 -13.92 -4.11
CA ILE A 228 -10.24 -13.80 -5.31
C ILE A 228 -11.54 -14.61 -5.20
N LYS A 229 -12.59 -14.16 -5.89
CA LYS A 229 -13.90 -14.81 -5.98
C LYS A 229 -14.57 -14.50 -7.33
#